data_AF-A0A2X3I631-F1
#
_entry.id   AF-A0A2X3I631-F1
#
_cell.length_a   1.000
_cell.length_b   1.000
_cell.length_c   1.000
_cell.angle_alpha   90.00
_cell.angle_beta   90.00
_cell.angle_gamma   90.00
#
_symmetry.space_group_name_H-M   'P 1'
#
loop_
_entity.id
_entity.type
_entity.pdbx_description
1 polymer ?
#
loop_
_entity_poly.entity_id
_entity_poly.type
_entity_poly.pdbx_seq_one_letter_code
_entity_poly.pdbx_strand_id
1 'polypeptide(L)'
;MQSRLPCLTLNAGQLPAALATAGEEKRVLIVDAWEDSHLDQVIDAVAPHARETLLVGSAGLCEALARRLRRSEQGPLLAVVGSMSEMAQRQVAALQVHSRVRVIEIDVEQAFSGSPKEEASRIAGALREGQHCVVTTRPNHAVRQGIEARCRERGLSRAAYGEHICAWLADVTAQAVAQSSPGALYLSGGDVAIAVAHALGATGFQIRGRVAECVPYGHFLGGRWSRPVMTKAGGFGTDTTLLHVVNFIEEKLSV
;
A
#
# COMPACT_ATOMS: atom_id res chain seq x y z
N MET A 1 43.72 -21.83 5.96
CA MET A 1 42.54 -22.62 6.39
C MET A 1 41.61 -22.76 5.20
N GLN A 2 41.29 -23.98 4.77
CA GLN A 2 40.19 -24.23 3.82
C GLN A 2 38.89 -24.36 4.60
N SER A 3 37.84 -23.68 4.13
CA SER A 3 36.49 -23.82 4.69
C SER A 3 35.96 -25.23 4.43
N ARG A 4 35.20 -25.79 5.39
CA ARG A 4 34.49 -27.08 5.25
C ARG A 4 33.02 -26.91 4.84
N LEU A 5 32.58 -25.69 4.52
CA LEU A 5 31.20 -25.44 4.11
C LEU A 5 30.91 -26.19 2.80
N PRO A 6 29.82 -26.98 2.73
CA PRO A 6 29.39 -27.60 1.49
C PRO A 6 29.18 -26.55 0.41
N CYS A 7 29.71 -26.82 -0.79
CA CYS A 7 29.60 -25.93 -1.95
C CYS A 7 28.89 -26.65 -3.09
N LEU A 8 27.81 -26.04 -3.60
CA LEU A 8 26.99 -26.61 -4.68
C LEU A 8 26.92 -25.61 -5.83
N THR A 9 27.18 -26.08 -7.05
CA THR A 9 27.00 -25.30 -8.27
C THR A 9 25.65 -25.64 -8.91
N LEU A 10 24.88 -24.61 -9.27
CA LEU A 10 23.49 -24.70 -9.72
C LEU A 10 23.26 -23.73 -10.87
N ASN A 11 22.20 -23.91 -11.64
CA ASN A 11 21.61 -22.84 -12.45
C ASN A 11 20.47 -22.13 -11.70
N ALA A 12 20.01 -20.99 -12.21
CA ALA A 12 18.97 -20.18 -11.58
C ALA A 12 17.65 -20.96 -11.33
N GLY A 13 17.27 -21.89 -12.23
CA GLY A 13 16.06 -22.70 -12.10
C GLY A 13 16.13 -23.76 -10.98
N GLN A 14 17.34 -24.19 -10.60
CA GLN A 14 17.56 -25.16 -9.51
C GLN A 14 17.62 -24.50 -8.13
N LEU A 15 17.82 -23.18 -8.07
CA LEU A 15 18.01 -22.45 -6.83
C LEU A 15 16.82 -22.52 -5.86
N PRO A 16 15.54 -22.42 -6.27
CA PRO A 16 14.41 -22.53 -5.35
C PRO A 16 14.37 -23.87 -4.60
N ALA A 17 14.61 -24.98 -5.31
CA ALA A 17 14.65 -26.32 -4.70
C ALA A 17 15.86 -26.46 -3.75
N ALA A 18 17.01 -25.91 -4.13
CA ALA A 18 18.15 -25.86 -3.25
C ALA A 18 17.81 -25.07 -1.96
N LEU A 19 17.26 -23.86 -2.06
CA LEU A 19 16.88 -23.04 -0.89
C LEU A 19 15.85 -23.74 0.01
N ALA A 20 14.87 -24.44 -0.56
CA ALA A 20 13.85 -25.17 0.21
C ALA A 20 14.41 -26.36 1.02
N THR A 21 15.53 -26.94 0.60
CA THR A 21 16.22 -28.03 1.31
C THR A 21 17.20 -27.53 2.38
N ALA A 22 17.13 -26.25 2.76
CA ALA A 22 17.99 -25.70 3.80
C ALA A 22 17.70 -26.36 5.16
N GLY A 23 18.59 -27.26 5.57
CA GLY A 23 18.70 -27.67 6.98
C GLY A 23 19.45 -26.62 7.81
N GLU A 24 19.77 -26.95 9.07
CA GLU A 24 20.51 -26.05 9.96
C GLU A 24 21.98 -25.81 9.53
N GLU A 25 22.51 -26.61 8.60
CA GLU A 25 23.89 -26.48 8.13
C GLU A 25 24.08 -25.33 7.12
N LYS A 26 25.06 -24.46 7.41
CA LYS A 26 25.49 -23.41 6.49
C LYS A 26 26.16 -24.02 5.25
N ARG A 27 25.86 -23.48 4.07
CA ARG A 27 26.40 -23.92 2.77
C ARG A 27 26.58 -22.76 1.81
N VAL A 28 27.39 -22.96 0.79
CA VAL A 28 27.63 -22.01 -0.31
C VAL A 28 26.94 -22.52 -1.56
N LEU A 29 26.08 -21.71 -2.15
CA LEU A 29 25.44 -21.99 -3.44
C LEU A 29 26.07 -21.07 -4.48
N ILE A 30 26.70 -21.66 -5.50
CA ILE A 30 27.23 -20.95 -6.67
C ILE A 30 26.20 -21.10 -7.78
N VAL A 31 25.70 -19.98 -8.30
CA VAL A 31 24.63 -20.01 -9.30
C VAL A 31 25.13 -19.42 -10.61
N ASP A 32 25.11 -20.24 -11.67
CA ASP A 32 25.46 -19.81 -13.01
C ASP A 32 24.39 -18.86 -13.57
N ALA A 33 24.84 -17.75 -14.16
CA ALA A 33 24.00 -16.76 -14.81
C ALA A 33 24.70 -16.25 -16.07
N TRP A 34 24.03 -16.39 -17.22
CA TRP A 34 24.55 -15.97 -18.53
C TRP A 34 23.91 -14.68 -19.06
N GLU A 35 22.79 -14.27 -18.46
CA GLU A 35 21.95 -13.15 -18.89
C GLU A 35 21.30 -12.51 -17.66
N ASP A 36 20.84 -11.27 -17.78
CA ASP A 36 20.18 -10.53 -16.69
C ASP A 36 18.91 -11.22 -16.16
N SER A 37 18.21 -11.96 -17.03
CA SER A 37 17.03 -12.75 -16.66
C SER A 37 17.34 -13.85 -15.63
N HIS A 38 18.54 -14.45 -15.71
CA HIS A 38 18.99 -15.42 -14.71
C HIS A 38 19.27 -14.75 -13.37
N LEU A 39 19.84 -13.54 -13.37
CA LEU A 39 20.08 -12.77 -12.13
C LEU A 39 18.75 -12.34 -11.48
N ASP A 40 17.77 -11.92 -12.29
CA ASP A 40 16.42 -11.64 -11.80
C ASP A 40 15.79 -12.88 -11.13
N GLN A 41 15.89 -14.06 -11.75
CA GLN A 41 15.42 -15.33 -11.17
C GLN A 41 16.12 -15.67 -9.85
N VAL A 42 17.44 -15.43 -9.75
CA VAL A 42 18.20 -15.66 -8.51
C VAL A 42 17.67 -14.78 -7.39
N ILE A 43 17.49 -13.49 -7.64
CA ILE A 43 16.98 -12.55 -6.64
C ILE A 43 15.54 -12.93 -6.23
N ASP A 44 14.70 -13.32 -7.18
CA ASP A 44 13.32 -13.74 -6.92
C ASP A 44 13.26 -15.00 -6.04
N ALA A 45 14.13 -15.98 -6.29
CA ALA A 45 14.24 -17.20 -5.50
C ALA A 45 14.75 -16.94 -4.07
N VAL A 46 15.70 -16.01 -3.89
CA VAL A 46 16.29 -15.68 -2.58
C VAL A 46 15.37 -14.79 -1.74
N ALA A 47 14.50 -13.98 -2.36
CA ALA A 47 13.70 -12.97 -1.64
C ALA A 47 12.86 -13.53 -0.47
N PRO A 48 12.17 -14.69 -0.57
CA PRO A 48 11.47 -15.29 0.58
C PRO A 48 12.39 -15.68 1.74
N HIS A 49 13.69 -15.89 1.47
CA HIS A 49 14.73 -16.31 2.41
C HIS A 49 15.73 -15.19 2.73
N ALA A 50 15.39 -13.92 2.46
CA ALA A 50 16.32 -12.80 2.52
C ALA A 50 16.94 -12.55 3.92
N ARG A 51 16.27 -13.00 5.00
CA ARG A 51 16.80 -12.90 6.37
C ARG A 51 17.84 -13.98 6.70
N GLU A 52 17.88 -15.05 5.92
CA GLU A 52 18.70 -16.25 6.15
C GLU A 52 19.82 -16.40 5.10
N THR A 53 19.78 -15.59 4.04
CA THR A 53 20.68 -15.70 2.90
C THR A 53 21.58 -14.46 2.78
N LEU A 54 22.89 -14.69 2.63
CA LEU A 54 23.84 -13.65 2.25
C LEU A 54 24.10 -13.73 0.74
N LEU A 55 23.73 -12.66 0.01
CA LEU A 55 24.04 -12.52 -1.40
C LEU A 55 25.50 -12.09 -1.59
N VAL A 56 26.22 -12.75 -2.48
CA VAL A 56 27.61 -12.42 -2.86
C VAL A 56 27.69 -12.39 -4.38
N GLY A 57 28.09 -11.26 -4.95
CA GLY A 57 28.18 -11.06 -6.39
C GLY A 57 28.74 -9.69 -6.77
N SER A 58 28.86 -9.44 -8.08
CA SER A 58 29.29 -8.16 -8.65
C SER A 58 28.10 -7.23 -8.93
N ALA A 59 28.32 -6.17 -9.73
CA ALA A 59 27.31 -5.17 -10.05
C ALA A 59 26.01 -5.75 -10.65
N GLY A 60 26.09 -6.79 -11.48
CA GLY A 60 24.90 -7.39 -12.11
C GLY A 60 23.89 -7.92 -11.07
N LEU A 61 24.37 -8.50 -9.97
CA LEU A 61 23.50 -8.97 -8.89
C LEU A 61 22.87 -7.79 -8.13
N CYS A 62 23.62 -6.71 -7.92
CA CYS A 62 23.09 -5.47 -7.33
C CYS A 62 22.03 -4.83 -8.23
N GLU A 63 22.21 -4.84 -9.55
CA GLU A 63 21.23 -4.33 -10.51
C GLU A 63 19.96 -5.17 -10.53
N ALA A 64 20.07 -6.50 -10.52
CA ALA A 64 18.91 -7.39 -10.41
C ALA A 64 18.15 -7.15 -9.10
N LEU A 65 18.86 -6.97 -7.98
CA LEU A 65 18.26 -6.58 -6.71
C LEU A 65 17.53 -5.23 -6.82
N ALA A 66 18.17 -4.22 -7.41
CA ALA A 66 17.57 -2.91 -7.61
C ALA A 66 16.32 -2.98 -8.50
N ARG A 67 16.33 -3.76 -9.59
CA ARG A 67 15.17 -4.00 -10.46
C ARG A 67 14.01 -4.63 -9.70
N ARG A 68 14.27 -5.65 -8.86
CA ARG A 68 13.23 -6.26 -8.03
C ARG A 68 12.67 -5.28 -7.01
N LEU A 69 13.53 -4.50 -6.34
CA LEU A 69 13.08 -3.49 -5.39
C LEU A 69 12.20 -2.44 -6.06
N ARG A 70 12.58 -1.95 -7.25
CA ARG A 70 11.75 -1.05 -8.07
C ARG A 70 10.43 -1.69 -8.46
N ARG A 71 10.42 -2.92 -9.00
CA ARG A 71 9.19 -3.68 -9.30
C ARG A 71 8.26 -3.78 -8.08
N SER A 72 8.83 -3.95 -6.90
CA SER A 72 8.07 -3.98 -5.65
C SER A 72 7.52 -2.62 -5.24
N GLU A 73 8.03 -1.51 -5.77
CA GLU A 73 7.44 -0.17 -5.60
C GLU A 73 6.35 0.11 -6.64
N GLN A 74 6.25 -0.70 -7.69
CA GLN A 74 5.21 -0.61 -8.71
C GLN A 74 3.94 -1.30 -8.23
N GLY A 75 2.80 -0.64 -8.38
CA GLY A 75 1.51 -1.20 -8.04
C GLY A 75 0.40 -0.16 -8.04
N PRO A 76 -0.86 -0.61 -8.01
CA PRO A 76 -1.98 0.32 -7.98
C PRO A 76 -1.97 1.16 -6.70
N LEU A 77 -2.35 2.43 -6.84
CA LEU A 77 -2.77 3.29 -5.74
C LEU A 77 -3.93 2.69 -4.93
N LEU A 78 -3.81 2.73 -3.61
CA LEU A 78 -4.95 2.67 -2.68
C LEU A 78 -5.21 4.06 -2.12
N ALA A 79 -6.34 4.66 -2.50
CA ALA A 79 -6.81 5.93 -1.99
C ALA A 79 -7.88 5.71 -0.91
N VAL A 80 -7.71 6.30 0.27
CA VAL A 80 -8.68 6.28 1.37
C VAL A 80 -9.16 7.71 1.61
N VAL A 81 -10.42 7.95 1.27
CA VAL A 81 -11.07 9.26 1.30
C VAL A 81 -12.15 9.23 2.38
N GLY A 82 -11.79 9.63 3.60
CA GLY A 82 -12.77 9.76 4.70
C GLY A 82 -13.41 11.14 4.79
N SER A 83 -12.99 12.09 3.95
CA SER A 83 -13.55 13.44 3.96
C SER A 83 -14.97 13.47 3.39
N MET A 84 -15.90 13.98 4.21
CA MET A 84 -17.27 14.27 3.78
C MET A 84 -17.41 15.64 3.08
N SER A 85 -16.32 16.29 2.68
CA SER A 85 -16.40 17.59 1.98
C SER A 85 -16.94 17.42 0.56
N GLU A 86 -17.65 18.42 0.05
CA GLU A 86 -18.19 18.38 -1.31
C GLU A 86 -17.06 18.25 -2.35
N MET A 87 -15.92 18.91 -2.12
CA MET A 87 -14.76 18.82 -2.99
C MET A 87 -14.21 17.38 -3.08
N ALA A 88 -14.08 16.68 -1.95
CA ALA A 88 -13.63 15.29 -1.95
C ALA A 88 -14.60 14.38 -2.74
N GLN A 89 -15.90 14.60 -2.64
CA GLN A 89 -16.90 13.82 -3.38
C GLN A 89 -16.83 14.09 -4.88
N ARG A 90 -16.65 15.36 -5.30
CA ARG A 90 -16.42 15.71 -6.70
C ARG A 90 -15.15 15.06 -7.26
N GLN A 91 -14.08 15.01 -6.46
CA GLN A 91 -12.82 14.35 -6.82
C GLN A 91 -12.97 12.84 -7.02
N VAL A 92 -13.73 12.17 -6.16
CA VAL A 92 -14.02 10.73 -6.33
C VAL A 92 -14.92 10.49 -7.53
N ALA A 93 -15.94 11.33 -7.74
CA ALA A 93 -16.84 11.22 -8.89
C ALA A 93 -16.10 11.38 -10.22
N ALA A 94 -15.13 12.31 -10.30
CA ALA A 94 -14.30 12.51 -11.49
C ALA A 94 -13.48 11.28 -11.88
N LEU A 95 -13.23 10.34 -10.95
CA LEU A 95 -12.51 9.09 -11.23
C LEU A 95 -13.40 7.93 -11.69
N GLN A 96 -14.73 8.02 -11.59
CA GLN A 96 -15.62 6.90 -11.96
C GLN A 96 -15.51 6.49 -13.44
N VAL A 97 -15.09 7.42 -14.30
CA VAL A 97 -14.88 7.17 -15.74
C VAL A 97 -13.50 6.61 -16.06
N HIS A 98 -12.59 6.53 -15.09
CA HIS A 98 -11.23 6.05 -15.31
C HIS A 98 -11.19 4.52 -15.37
N SER A 99 -10.77 3.95 -16.50
CA SER A 99 -10.85 2.51 -16.81
C SER A 99 -10.11 1.60 -15.82
N ARG A 100 -9.09 2.13 -15.13
CA ARG A 100 -8.27 1.41 -14.16
C ARG A 100 -8.62 1.69 -12.70
N VAL A 101 -9.67 2.48 -12.43
CA VAL A 101 -10.08 2.80 -11.06
C VAL A 101 -11.32 2.02 -10.67
N ARG A 102 -11.25 1.37 -9.50
CA ARG A 102 -12.39 0.82 -8.78
C ARG A 102 -12.71 1.73 -7.60
N VAL A 103 -13.93 2.27 -7.57
CA VAL A 103 -14.44 2.97 -6.38
C VAL A 103 -15.17 1.97 -5.49
N ILE A 104 -14.78 1.89 -4.22
CA ILE A 104 -15.45 1.11 -3.17
C ILE A 104 -16.05 2.09 -2.18
N GLU A 105 -17.37 2.11 -2.11
CA GLU A 105 -18.09 2.94 -1.17
C GLU A 105 -18.46 2.16 0.10
N ILE A 106 -18.05 2.69 1.25
CA ILE A 106 -18.32 2.14 2.56
C ILE A 106 -19.40 2.97 3.26
N ASP A 107 -20.43 2.29 3.78
CA ASP A 107 -21.37 2.92 4.70
C ASP A 107 -20.70 3.11 6.06
N VAL A 108 -20.73 4.33 6.60
CA VAL A 108 -20.14 4.65 7.91
C VAL A 108 -20.72 3.81 9.05
N GLU A 109 -21.94 3.28 8.92
CA GLU A 109 -22.49 2.36 9.92
C GLU A 109 -21.74 1.03 10.00
N GLN A 110 -21.06 0.62 8.92
CA GLN A 110 -20.19 -0.55 8.96
C GLN A 110 -19.02 -0.38 9.93
N ALA A 111 -18.64 0.86 10.30
CA ALA A 111 -17.65 1.07 11.34
C ALA A 111 -18.10 0.51 12.70
N PHE A 112 -19.40 0.35 12.93
CA PHE A 112 -19.98 -0.08 14.20
C PHE A 112 -20.47 -1.53 14.19
N SER A 113 -20.84 -2.07 13.02
CA SER A 113 -21.42 -3.41 12.91
C SER A 113 -20.76 -4.29 11.85
N GLY A 114 -19.94 -3.71 10.97
CA GLY A 114 -19.32 -4.38 9.84
C GLY A 114 -17.98 -5.02 10.21
N SER A 115 -17.60 -6.00 9.40
CA SER A 115 -16.32 -6.71 9.53
C SER A 115 -15.22 -5.97 8.75
N PRO A 116 -14.17 -5.46 9.42
CA PRO A 116 -13.03 -4.86 8.73
C PRO A 116 -12.39 -5.80 7.70
N LYS A 117 -12.40 -7.11 8.00
CA LYS A 117 -11.81 -8.15 7.16
C LYS A 117 -12.52 -8.30 5.82
N GLU A 118 -13.84 -8.15 5.79
CA GLU A 118 -14.63 -8.27 4.56
C GLU A 118 -14.33 -7.12 3.61
N GLU A 119 -14.35 -5.88 4.11
CA GLU A 119 -14.01 -4.70 3.30
C GLU A 119 -12.53 -4.72 2.87
N ALA A 120 -11.63 -5.14 3.77
CA ALA A 120 -10.22 -5.35 3.42
C ALA A 120 -10.04 -6.36 2.28
N SER A 121 -10.83 -7.44 2.28
CA SER A 121 -10.79 -8.47 1.21
C SER A 121 -11.30 -7.94 -0.12
N ARG A 122 -12.33 -7.08 -0.11
CA ARG A 122 -12.84 -6.39 -1.31
C ARG A 122 -11.80 -5.45 -1.90
N ILE A 123 -11.14 -4.65 -1.05
CA ILE A 123 -10.06 -3.75 -1.46
C ILE A 123 -8.88 -4.55 -2.04
N ALA A 124 -8.43 -5.59 -1.33
CA ALA A 124 -7.34 -6.44 -1.79
C ALA A 124 -7.68 -7.21 -3.08
N GLY A 125 -8.96 -7.49 -3.35
CA GLY A 125 -9.42 -8.00 -4.64
C GLY A 125 -9.12 -7.04 -5.78
N ALA A 126 -9.57 -5.78 -5.65
CA ALA A 126 -9.33 -4.76 -6.67
C ALA A 126 -7.82 -4.51 -6.93
N LEU A 127 -7.01 -4.49 -5.85
CA LEU A 127 -5.57 -4.31 -5.97
C LEU A 127 -4.88 -5.49 -6.69
N ARG A 128 -5.30 -6.74 -6.43
CA ARG A 128 -4.76 -7.93 -7.12
C ARG A 128 -5.10 -7.96 -8.61
N GLU A 129 -6.22 -7.37 -9.00
CA GLU A 129 -6.60 -7.17 -10.41
C GLU A 129 -5.80 -6.05 -11.09
N GLY A 130 -4.88 -5.40 -10.36
CA GLY A 130 -4.08 -4.28 -10.87
C GLY A 130 -4.87 -2.97 -10.99
N GLN A 131 -6.07 -2.89 -10.42
CA GLN A 131 -6.89 -1.67 -10.41
C GLN A 131 -6.47 -0.74 -9.27
N HIS A 132 -6.43 0.56 -9.54
CA HIS A 132 -6.42 1.58 -8.50
C HIS A 132 -7.70 1.46 -7.67
N CYS A 133 -7.57 1.42 -6.35
CA CYS A 133 -8.73 1.28 -5.47
C CYS A 133 -8.97 2.61 -4.73
N VAL A 134 -10.13 3.21 -4.91
CA VAL A 134 -10.56 4.41 -4.18
C VAL A 134 -11.65 4.03 -3.20
N VAL A 135 -11.29 3.98 -1.92
CA VAL A 135 -12.20 3.77 -0.81
C VAL A 135 -12.74 5.12 -0.38
N THR A 136 -14.06 5.29 -0.38
CA THR A 136 -14.72 6.49 0.13
C THR A 136 -15.84 6.11 1.09
N THR A 137 -16.09 6.95 2.08
CA THR A 137 -17.35 6.87 2.84
C THR A 137 -18.49 7.36 1.95
N ARG A 138 -19.64 6.67 1.99
CA ARG A 138 -20.81 7.06 1.18
C ARG A 138 -21.27 8.47 1.53
N PRO A 139 -21.36 9.40 0.55
CA PRO A 139 -21.96 10.70 0.77
C PRO A 139 -23.47 10.54 0.88
N ASN A 140 -23.99 10.39 2.10
CA ASN A 140 -25.43 10.45 2.32
C ASN A 140 -25.77 11.81 2.94
N HIS A 141 -26.42 12.68 2.16
CA HIS A 141 -26.92 13.97 2.63
C HIS A 141 -27.87 13.82 3.84
N ALA A 142 -28.59 12.69 3.94
CA ALA A 142 -29.39 12.35 5.12
C ALA A 142 -28.54 11.97 6.34
N VAL A 143 -27.31 11.44 6.15
CA VAL A 143 -26.40 11.09 7.25
C VAL A 143 -25.78 12.34 7.87
N ARG A 144 -25.49 13.42 7.13
CA ARG A 144 -25.03 14.67 7.76
C ARG A 144 -26.03 15.22 8.80
N GLN A 145 -27.33 15.08 8.52
CA GLN A 145 -28.40 15.43 9.46
C GLN A 145 -28.63 14.32 10.52
N GLY A 146 -28.37 13.05 10.18
CA GLY A 146 -28.49 11.90 11.07
C GLY A 146 -27.32 11.63 12.02
N ILE A 147 -26.14 12.24 11.81
CA ILE A 147 -24.96 12.02 12.68
C ILE A 147 -25.29 12.38 14.12
N GLU A 148 -26.03 13.47 14.36
CA GLU A 148 -26.42 13.87 15.72
C GLU A 148 -27.40 12.89 16.37
N ALA A 149 -28.33 12.32 15.60
CA ALA A 149 -29.23 11.28 16.09
C ALA A 149 -28.44 10.00 16.43
N ARG A 150 -27.56 9.56 15.53
CA ARG A 150 -26.70 8.38 15.72
C ARG A 150 -25.71 8.54 16.88
N CYS A 151 -25.14 9.73 17.05
CA CYS A 151 -24.31 10.07 18.20
C CYS A 151 -25.10 9.91 19.51
N ARG A 152 -26.35 10.42 19.55
CA ARG A 152 -27.24 10.28 20.71
C ARG A 152 -27.62 8.83 20.99
N GLU A 153 -28.04 8.08 19.98
CA GLU A 153 -28.39 6.65 20.10
C GLU A 153 -27.25 5.82 20.66
N ARG A 154 -26.01 6.17 20.31
CA ARG A 154 -24.80 5.46 20.73
C ARG A 154 -24.13 6.05 21.96
N GLY A 155 -24.63 7.16 22.50
CA GLY A 155 -24.01 7.87 23.63
C GLY A 155 -22.62 8.43 23.34
N LEU A 156 -22.30 8.72 22.07
CA LEU A 156 -20.99 9.22 21.64
C LEU A 156 -21.03 10.72 21.35
N SER A 157 -19.92 11.40 21.61
CA SER A 157 -19.71 12.74 21.08
C SER A 157 -19.45 12.67 19.57
N ARG A 158 -19.64 13.80 18.86
CA ARG A 158 -19.34 13.89 17.43
C ARG A 158 -17.87 13.59 17.13
N ALA A 159 -16.96 14.02 18.00
CA ALA A 159 -15.54 13.73 17.89
C ALA A 159 -15.27 12.23 18.03
N ALA A 160 -15.77 11.59 19.09
CA ALA A 160 -15.60 10.16 19.32
C ALA A 160 -16.21 9.30 18.20
N TYR A 161 -17.34 9.73 17.63
CA TYR A 161 -17.94 9.06 16.47
C TYR A 161 -17.03 9.13 15.23
N GLY A 162 -16.44 10.30 14.95
CA GLY A 162 -15.48 10.48 13.85
C GLY A 162 -14.18 9.69 14.07
N GLU A 163 -13.63 9.71 15.29
CA GLU A 163 -12.46 8.94 15.68
C GLU A 163 -12.70 7.43 15.50
N HIS A 164 -13.86 6.92 15.89
CA HIS A 164 -14.25 5.52 15.70
C HIS A 164 -14.26 5.12 14.22
N ILE A 165 -14.85 5.97 13.35
CA ILE A 165 -14.84 5.74 11.90
C ILE A 165 -13.41 5.75 11.35
N CYS A 166 -12.58 6.71 11.77
CA CYS A 166 -11.19 6.80 11.29
C CYS A 166 -10.37 5.59 11.74
N ALA A 167 -10.53 5.14 12.99
CA ALA A 167 -9.86 3.95 13.51
C ALA A 167 -10.28 2.68 12.75
N TRP A 168 -11.57 2.53 12.46
CA TRP A 168 -12.07 1.40 11.69
C TRP A 168 -11.58 1.42 10.23
N LEU A 169 -11.59 2.58 9.57
CA LEU A 169 -11.01 2.74 8.22
C LEU A 169 -9.50 2.44 8.22
N ALA A 170 -8.79 2.81 9.28
CA ALA A 170 -7.38 2.51 9.44
C ALA A 170 -7.12 1.01 9.60
N ASP A 171 -7.96 0.28 10.35
CA ASP A 171 -7.89 -1.18 10.46
C ASP A 171 -8.18 -1.87 9.13
N VAL A 172 -9.26 -1.47 8.44
CA VAL A 172 -9.57 -1.95 7.07
C VAL A 172 -8.38 -1.74 6.14
N THR A 173 -7.79 -0.54 6.15
CA THR A 173 -6.63 -0.21 5.31
C THR A 173 -5.42 -1.07 5.65
N ALA A 174 -5.11 -1.23 6.94
CA ALA A 174 -4.02 -2.06 7.42
C ALA A 174 -4.16 -3.52 6.98
N GLN A 175 -5.37 -4.08 7.10
CA GLN A 175 -5.67 -5.44 6.67
C GLN A 175 -5.62 -5.59 5.15
N ALA A 176 -6.12 -4.62 4.39
CA ALA A 176 -6.07 -4.64 2.93
C ALA A 176 -4.62 -4.62 2.44
N VAL A 177 -3.77 -3.73 2.99
CA VAL A 177 -2.34 -3.63 2.68
C VAL A 177 -1.59 -4.93 3.00
N ALA A 178 -1.97 -5.61 4.09
CA ALA A 178 -1.37 -6.90 4.46
C ALA A 178 -1.76 -8.04 3.50
N GLN A 179 -2.98 -8.00 2.95
CA GLN A 179 -3.47 -9.01 2.00
C GLN A 179 -2.97 -8.77 0.57
N SER A 180 -2.90 -7.52 0.14
CA SER A 180 -2.37 -7.10 -1.16
C SER A 180 -1.76 -5.72 -1.04
N SER A 181 -0.45 -5.64 -1.19
CA SER A 181 0.29 -4.40 -0.94
C SER A 181 0.19 -3.46 -2.17
N PRO A 182 -0.44 -2.27 -2.05
CA PRO A 182 -0.56 -1.30 -3.14
C PRO A 182 0.76 -0.59 -3.43
N GLY A 183 0.96 -0.03 -4.63
CA GLY A 183 2.19 0.70 -4.97
C GLY A 183 2.34 2.01 -4.18
N ALA A 184 1.22 2.61 -3.77
CA ALA A 184 1.20 3.83 -2.99
C ALA A 184 -0.09 3.96 -2.18
N LEU A 185 -0.06 4.82 -1.16
CA LEU A 185 -1.24 5.25 -0.42
C LEU A 185 -1.56 6.71 -0.72
N TYR A 186 -2.85 7.01 -0.88
CA TYR A 186 -3.37 8.37 -0.84
C TYR A 186 -4.39 8.48 0.29
N LEU A 187 -4.20 9.42 1.21
CA LEU A 187 -5.01 9.57 2.40
C LEU A 187 -5.63 10.97 2.43
N SER A 188 -6.96 11.06 2.30
CA SER A 188 -7.69 12.33 2.26
C SER A 188 -8.61 12.50 3.45
N GLY A 189 -8.36 13.58 4.19
CA GLY A 189 -8.85 13.81 5.56
C GLY A 189 -7.71 13.66 6.55
N GLY A 190 -7.47 14.69 7.37
CA GLY A 190 -6.37 14.70 8.35
C GLY A 190 -6.48 13.57 9.35
N ASP A 191 -7.67 13.36 9.91
CA ASP A 191 -7.93 12.34 10.93
C ASP A 191 -7.71 10.92 10.38
N VAL A 192 -8.16 10.65 9.14
CA VAL A 192 -7.92 9.37 8.46
C VAL A 192 -6.43 9.17 8.16
N ALA A 193 -5.74 10.22 7.70
CA ALA A 193 -4.31 10.11 7.41
C ALA A 193 -3.51 9.76 8.68
N ILE A 194 -3.84 10.40 9.81
CA ILE A 194 -3.21 10.12 11.12
C ILE A 194 -3.56 8.71 11.59
N ALA A 195 -4.84 8.32 11.55
CA ALA A 195 -5.28 7.00 12.00
C ALA A 195 -4.61 5.86 11.20
N VAL A 196 -4.55 5.99 9.87
CA VAL A 196 -3.88 5.02 9.00
C VAL A 196 -2.37 4.99 9.27
N ALA A 197 -1.73 6.14 9.45
CA ALA A 197 -0.31 6.22 9.79
C ALA A 197 -0.01 5.45 11.10
N HIS A 198 -0.80 5.68 12.15
CA HIS A 198 -0.67 4.97 13.42
C HIS A 198 -0.94 3.47 13.27
N ALA A 199 -1.99 3.06 12.55
CA ALA A 199 -2.30 1.65 12.33
C ALA A 199 -1.15 0.92 11.60
N LEU A 200 -0.46 1.61 10.68
CA LEU A 200 0.72 1.11 9.98
C LEU A 200 2.02 1.24 10.78
N GLY A 201 1.98 1.77 12.01
CA GLY A 201 3.12 1.90 12.90
C GLY A 201 4.07 3.06 12.57
N ALA A 202 3.62 4.02 11.76
CA ALA A 202 4.42 5.19 11.41
C ALA A 202 4.60 6.12 12.62
N THR A 203 5.81 6.64 12.78
CA THR A 203 6.18 7.62 13.83
C THR A 203 6.38 9.02 13.27
N GLY A 204 6.30 9.18 11.95
CA GLY A 204 6.42 10.46 11.28
C GLY A 204 6.19 10.37 9.78
N PHE A 205 6.34 11.51 9.09
CA PHE A 205 6.16 11.63 7.66
C PHE A 205 7.26 12.49 7.06
N GLN A 206 8.06 11.92 6.17
CA GLN A 206 9.11 12.63 5.44
C GLN A 206 8.56 13.11 4.10
N ILE A 207 8.36 14.43 3.99
CA ILE A 207 7.90 15.07 2.76
C ILE A 207 9.04 15.05 1.72
N ARG A 208 8.73 14.60 0.51
CA ARG A 208 9.64 14.58 -0.64
C ARG A 208 9.26 15.59 -1.72
N GLY A 209 7.99 15.98 -1.77
CA GLY A 209 7.50 16.98 -2.71
C GLY A 209 5.99 17.14 -2.62
N ARG A 210 5.39 17.57 -3.73
CA ARG A 210 3.94 17.71 -3.86
C ARG A 210 3.45 17.28 -5.24
N VAL A 211 2.23 16.78 -5.29
CA VAL A 211 1.46 16.43 -6.49
C VAL A 211 0.24 17.35 -6.57
N ALA A 212 -0.25 17.65 -7.77
CA ALA A 212 -1.47 18.44 -8.00
C ALA A 212 -1.52 19.77 -7.21
N GLU A 213 -0.36 20.37 -6.96
CA GLU A 213 -0.15 21.60 -6.17
C GLU A 213 -0.53 21.56 -4.68
N CYS A 214 -1.46 20.69 -4.26
CA CYS A 214 -2.01 20.69 -2.91
C CYS A 214 -1.88 19.36 -2.17
N VAL A 215 -1.21 18.37 -2.75
CA VAL A 215 -1.05 17.02 -2.19
C VAL A 215 0.42 16.78 -1.85
N PRO A 216 0.85 16.95 -0.59
CA PRO A 216 2.17 16.49 -0.15
C PRO A 216 2.38 15.01 -0.48
N TYR A 217 3.56 14.69 -1.03
CA TYR A 217 4.01 13.32 -1.32
C TYR A 217 5.30 13.06 -0.55
N GLY A 218 5.41 11.87 0.03
CA GLY A 218 6.52 11.48 0.87
C GLY A 218 6.49 10.01 1.27
N HIS A 219 7.12 9.71 2.39
CA HIS A 219 7.15 8.37 2.99
C HIS A 219 6.86 8.45 4.48
N PHE A 220 6.19 7.43 5.02
CA PHE A 220 6.13 7.27 6.47
C PHE A 220 7.53 6.95 7.02
N LEU A 221 7.78 7.41 8.24
CA LEU A 221 8.95 7.05 9.03
C LEU A 221 8.55 5.92 9.98
N GLY A 222 9.35 4.86 10.05
CA GLY A 222 9.04 3.68 10.86
C GLY A 222 7.84 2.89 10.33
N GLY A 223 7.39 1.92 11.13
CA GLY A 223 6.23 1.09 10.80
C GLY A 223 6.51 0.05 9.71
N ARG A 224 5.43 -0.53 9.19
CA ARG A 224 5.45 -1.62 8.20
C ARG A 224 5.29 -1.16 6.75
N TRP A 225 5.10 0.14 6.53
CA TRP A 225 4.85 0.72 5.21
C TRP A 225 6.05 1.54 4.73
N SER A 226 6.66 1.12 3.62
CA SER A 226 7.89 1.74 3.07
C SER A 226 7.69 2.44 1.73
N ARG A 227 6.47 2.43 1.18
CA ARG A 227 6.15 2.93 -0.16
C ARG A 227 5.65 4.38 -0.12
N PRO A 228 5.53 5.05 -1.28
CA PRO A 228 4.95 6.40 -1.38
C PRO A 228 3.63 6.57 -0.62
N VAL A 229 3.52 7.69 0.10
CA VAL A 229 2.29 8.15 0.73
C VAL A 229 2.02 9.59 0.31
N MET A 230 0.78 9.84 -0.08
CA MET A 230 0.23 11.14 -0.34
C MET A 230 -0.84 11.47 0.69
N THR A 231 -0.85 12.70 1.18
CA THR A 231 -1.91 13.16 2.09
C THR A 231 -2.58 14.42 1.54
N LYS A 232 -3.88 14.58 1.81
CA LYS A 232 -4.61 15.79 1.42
C LYS A 232 -5.61 16.18 2.50
N ALA A 233 -5.69 17.46 2.81
CA ALA A 233 -6.80 17.99 3.58
C ALA A 233 -8.10 17.91 2.77
N GLY A 234 -9.20 17.54 3.43
CA GLY A 234 -10.45 17.16 2.76
C GLY A 234 -10.97 18.14 1.71
N GLY A 235 -11.03 19.44 2.05
CA GLY A 235 -11.60 20.48 1.19
C GLY A 235 -10.66 21.10 0.15
N PHE A 236 -9.41 20.64 0.04
CA PHE A 236 -8.40 21.26 -0.83
C PHE A 236 -8.38 20.64 -2.23
N GLY A 237 -7.88 21.43 -3.20
CA GLY A 237 -7.70 21.02 -4.59
C GLY A 237 -8.91 21.32 -5.49
N THR A 238 -8.85 20.78 -6.69
CA THR A 238 -9.88 20.82 -7.74
C THR A 238 -10.52 19.44 -7.90
N ASP A 239 -11.59 19.33 -8.67
CA ASP A 239 -12.19 18.06 -9.10
C ASP A 239 -11.18 17.09 -9.75
N THR A 240 -10.19 17.61 -10.49
CA THR A 240 -9.14 16.81 -11.14
C THR A 240 -7.96 16.42 -10.24
N THR A 241 -7.92 16.88 -8.97
CA THR A 241 -6.76 16.62 -8.09
C THR A 241 -6.49 15.13 -7.89
N LEU A 242 -7.51 14.31 -7.68
CA LEU A 242 -7.32 12.89 -7.46
C LEU A 242 -6.94 12.15 -8.75
N LEU A 243 -7.41 12.63 -9.90
CA LEU A 243 -6.97 12.16 -11.23
C LEU A 243 -5.47 12.42 -11.44
N HIS A 244 -4.99 13.62 -11.12
CA HIS A 244 -3.55 13.90 -11.20
C HIS A 244 -2.71 13.01 -10.27
N VAL A 245 -3.25 12.60 -9.12
CA VAL A 245 -2.58 11.64 -8.23
C VAL A 245 -2.51 10.25 -8.86
N VAL A 246 -3.60 9.78 -9.47
CA VAL A 246 -3.62 8.49 -10.20
C VAL A 246 -2.60 8.52 -11.34
N ASN A 247 -2.64 9.54 -12.20
CA ASN A 247 -1.71 9.70 -13.31
C ASN A 247 -0.25 9.77 -12.84
N PHE A 248 0.02 10.48 -11.72
CA PHE A 248 1.36 10.54 -11.14
C PHE A 248 1.89 9.16 -10.74
N ILE A 249 1.03 8.30 -10.19
CA ILE A 249 1.39 6.91 -9.86
C ILE A 249 1.65 6.10 -11.13
N GLU A 250 0.79 6.24 -12.14
CA GLU A 250 0.95 5.54 -13.42
C GLU A 250 2.21 5.98 -14.19
N GLU A 251 2.58 7.26 -14.15
CA GLU A 251 3.72 7.79 -14.90
C GLU A 251 5.06 7.64 -14.16
N LYS A 252 5.11 7.91 -12.85
CA LYS A 252 6.38 7.95 -12.09
C LYS A 252 6.77 6.66 -11.40
N LEU A 253 5.83 5.76 -11.14
CA LEU A 253 6.11 4.45 -10.52
C LEU A 253 6.03 3.30 -11.53
N SER A 254 5.88 3.56 -12.83
CA SER A 254 5.89 2.52 -13.88
C SER A 254 7.17 2.49 -14.73
N VAL A 255 8.23 3.21 -14.33
CA VAL A 255 9.53 3.24 -15.03
C VAL A 255 10.52 2.24 -14.43
#